data_AF-A0A151KZ18-F1
#
_entry.id   AF-A0A151KZ18-F1
#
_cell.length_a   1.000
_cell.length_b   1.000
_cell.length_c   1.000
_cell.angle_alpha   90.00
_cell.angle_beta   90.00
_cell.angle_gamma   90.00
#
_symmetry.space_group_name_H-M   'P 1'
#
loop_
_entity.id
_entity.type
_entity.pdbx_description
1 polymer ?
#
loop_
_entity_poly.entity_id
_entity_poly.type
_entity_poly.pdbx_seq_one_letter_code
_entity_poly.pdbx_strand_id
1 'polypeptide(L)'
;MQQNEFEQLVKALCQQENLPKALELLKASDDEEISQAAQSLTGQFVLAEVEGERRVYHVSYQENEAGEETEYLEHIMNEGEHLVKFAAWFFDSMFEVKAKDTYQAAGKTYQQPKRS
;
A
#
# COMPACT_ATOMS: atom_id res chain seq x y z
N MET A 1 14.89 -9.27 -0.37
CA MET A 1 13.92 -10.40 -0.45
C MET A 1 14.09 -11.34 -1.66
N GLN A 2 13.93 -12.66 -1.47
CA GLN A 2 13.79 -13.66 -2.56
C GLN A 2 12.32 -13.80 -3.01
N GLN A 3 12.09 -14.28 -4.24
CA GLN A 3 10.73 -14.42 -4.82
C GLN A 3 9.74 -15.21 -3.93
N ASN A 4 10.18 -16.30 -3.32
CA ASN A 4 9.31 -17.12 -2.45
C ASN A 4 8.93 -16.37 -1.16
N GLU A 5 9.86 -15.63 -0.57
CA GLU A 5 9.62 -14.80 0.62
C GLU A 5 8.63 -13.68 0.29
N PHE A 6 8.78 -13.05 -0.88
CA PHE A 6 7.85 -12.04 -1.39
C PHE A 6 6.45 -12.61 -1.54
N GLU A 7 6.29 -13.77 -2.17
CA GLU A 7 4.98 -14.40 -2.32
C GLU A 7 4.33 -14.75 -0.99
N GLN A 8 5.10 -15.26 -0.02
CA GLN A 8 4.60 -15.57 1.31
C GLN A 8 4.15 -14.31 2.05
N LEU A 9 4.96 -13.25 2.00
CA LEU A 9 4.62 -11.96 2.61
C LEU A 9 3.35 -11.38 2.00
N VAL A 10 3.25 -11.30 0.67
CA VAL A 10 2.07 -10.77 -0.02
C VAL A 10 0.80 -11.58 0.33
N LYS A 11 0.90 -12.90 0.39
CA LYS A 11 -0.23 -13.76 0.82
C LYS A 11 -0.61 -13.47 2.27
N ALA A 12 0.35 -13.32 3.17
CA ALA A 12 0.11 -13.01 4.58
C ALA A 12 -0.55 -11.62 4.77
N LEU A 13 -0.15 -10.62 3.98
CA LEU A 13 -0.82 -9.30 3.96
C LEU A 13 -2.28 -9.42 3.54
N CYS A 14 -2.56 -10.20 2.49
CA CYS A 14 -3.91 -10.40 1.99
C CYS A 14 -4.84 -11.16 2.97
N GLN A 15 -4.29 -11.78 4.01
CA GLN A 15 -5.03 -12.46 5.07
C GLN A 15 -5.31 -11.56 6.28
N GLN A 16 -4.73 -10.36 6.32
CA GLN A 16 -5.00 -9.42 7.40
C GLN A 16 -6.42 -8.84 7.29
N GLU A 17 -6.94 -8.38 8.41
CA GLU A 17 -8.31 -7.85 8.51
C GLU A 17 -8.45 -6.48 7.84
N ASN A 18 -7.45 -5.62 7.98
CA ASN A 18 -7.47 -4.24 7.53
C ASN A 18 -6.05 -3.70 7.31
N LEU A 19 -5.96 -2.50 6.72
CA LEU A 19 -4.69 -1.86 6.39
C LEU A 19 -3.81 -1.63 7.63
N PRO A 20 -4.31 -1.14 8.78
CA PRO A 20 -3.49 -1.04 9.98
C PRO A 20 -2.82 -2.36 10.37
N LYS A 21 -3.55 -3.49 10.36
CA LYS A 21 -2.96 -4.81 10.65
C LYS A 21 -1.95 -5.27 9.61
N ALA A 22 -2.19 -4.98 8.32
CA ALA A 22 -1.23 -5.24 7.26
C ALA A 22 0.06 -4.42 7.43
N LEU A 23 -0.06 -3.15 7.82
CA LEU A 23 1.08 -2.28 8.07
C LEU A 23 1.91 -2.76 9.27
N GLU A 24 1.25 -3.18 10.36
CA GLU A 24 1.95 -3.78 11.51
C GLU A 24 2.72 -5.06 11.13
N LEU A 25 2.15 -5.88 10.25
CA LEU A 25 2.85 -7.07 9.73
C LEU A 25 4.11 -6.67 8.94
N LEU A 26 4.06 -5.62 8.12
CA LEU A 26 5.22 -5.14 7.37
C LEU A 26 6.30 -4.55 8.29
N LYS A 27 5.91 -3.79 9.31
CA LYS A 27 6.84 -3.24 10.32
C LYS A 27 7.59 -4.33 11.08
N ALA A 28 6.96 -5.50 11.24
CA ALA A 28 7.53 -6.67 11.90
C ALA A 28 8.26 -7.62 10.92
N SER A 29 8.46 -7.22 9.66
CA SER A 29 9.20 -8.04 8.69
C SER A 29 10.67 -8.19 9.10
N ASP A 30 11.22 -9.38 8.91
CA ASP A 30 12.65 -9.64 9.09
C ASP A 30 13.51 -9.02 7.97
N ASP A 31 12.90 -8.59 6.87
CA ASP A 31 13.57 -7.81 5.82
C ASP A 31 13.63 -6.34 6.25
N GLU A 32 14.85 -5.87 6.53
CA GLU A 32 15.08 -4.53 7.09
C GLU A 32 14.53 -3.43 6.19
N GLU A 33 14.68 -3.55 4.87
CA GLU A 33 14.20 -2.54 3.91
C GLU A 33 12.66 -2.42 3.97
N ILE A 34 11.96 -3.55 4.07
CA ILE A 34 10.49 -3.56 4.23
C ILE A 34 10.08 -2.97 5.57
N SER A 35 10.74 -3.40 6.66
CA SER A 35 10.40 -2.94 8.00
C SER A 35 10.57 -1.41 8.13
N GLN A 36 11.65 -0.86 7.56
CA GLN A 36 11.94 0.58 7.58
C GLN A 36 10.96 1.36 6.70
N ALA A 37 10.68 0.87 5.49
CA ALA A 37 9.68 1.47 4.60
C ALA A 37 8.27 1.48 5.24
N ALA A 38 7.89 0.41 5.94
CA ALA A 38 6.60 0.37 6.63
C ALA A 38 6.56 1.26 7.89
N GLN A 39 7.69 1.41 8.59
CA GLN A 39 7.80 2.32 9.72
C GLN A 39 7.61 3.78 9.29
N SER A 40 8.21 4.19 8.16
CA SER A 40 8.10 5.56 7.65
C SER A 40 6.67 5.97 7.31
N LEU A 41 5.81 5.01 6.95
CA LEU A 41 4.40 5.21 6.62
C LEU A 41 3.48 5.37 7.86
N THR A 42 4.02 5.27 9.08
CA THR A 42 3.20 5.37 10.30
C THR A 42 2.56 6.75 10.41
N GLY A 43 1.23 6.78 10.54
CA GLY A 43 0.47 8.02 10.65
C GLY A 43 0.21 8.71 9.30
N GLN A 44 0.62 8.11 8.18
CA GLN A 44 0.43 8.66 6.83
C GLN A 44 -0.81 8.11 6.12
N PHE A 45 -1.76 7.51 6.85
CA PHE A 45 -3.00 7.01 6.28
C PHE A 45 -4.21 7.68 6.91
N VAL A 46 -5.14 8.13 6.06
CA VAL A 46 -6.39 8.76 6.49
C VAL A 46 -7.58 8.07 5.86
N LEU A 47 -8.67 7.97 6.62
CA LEU A 47 -9.96 7.47 6.15
C LEU A 47 -10.89 8.66 5.90
N ALA A 48 -11.45 8.74 4.69
CA ALA A 48 -12.41 9.78 4.33
C ALA A 48 -13.65 9.16 3.66
N GLU A 49 -14.81 9.76 3.87
CA GLU A 49 -16.05 9.34 3.20
C GLU A 49 -16.25 10.19 1.94
N VAL A 50 -16.33 9.54 0.77
CA VAL A 50 -16.52 10.18 -0.53
C VAL A 50 -17.62 9.42 -1.27
N GLU A 51 -18.71 10.11 -1.62
CA GLU A 51 -19.86 9.53 -2.34
C GLU A 51 -20.47 8.30 -1.63
N GLY A 52 -20.41 8.27 -0.29
CA GLY A 52 -20.90 7.16 0.54
C GLY A 52 -19.93 5.97 0.64
N GLU A 53 -18.74 6.07 0.04
CA GLU A 53 -17.66 5.09 0.18
C GLU A 53 -16.62 5.58 1.19
N ARG A 54 -16.17 4.69 2.06
CA ARG A 54 -15.08 4.98 3.00
C ARG A 54 -13.77 4.64 2.31
N ARG A 55 -13.02 5.65 1.90
CA ARG A 55 -11.78 5.55 1.11
C ARG A 55 -10.57 5.78 2.01
N VAL A 56 -9.54 4.95 1.83
CA VAL A 56 -8.27 5.07 2.51
C VAL A 56 -7.27 5.76 1.59
N TYR A 57 -6.67 6.83 2.08
CA TYR A 57 -5.67 7.61 1.37
C TYR A 57 -4.31 7.53 2.07
N HIS A 58 -3.24 7.51 1.28
CA HIS A 58 -1.90 7.84 1.75
C HIS A 58 -1.68 9.35 1.65
N VAL A 59 -1.11 9.93 2.69
CA VAL A 59 -0.78 11.36 2.79
C VAL A 59 0.73 11.52 2.64
N SER A 60 1.15 12.33 1.68
CA SER A 60 2.55 12.73 1.52
C SER A 60 2.68 14.24 1.37
N TYR A 61 3.82 14.77 1.79
CA TYR A 61 4.16 16.18 1.67
C TYR A 61 5.34 16.30 0.70
N GLN A 62 5.20 17.14 -0.32
CA GLN A 62 6.27 17.41 -1.28
C GLN A 62 6.44 18.90 -1.47
N GLU A 63 7.69 19.35 -1.60
CA GLU A 63 8.00 20.72 -1.96
C GLU A 63 7.64 20.96 -3.43
N ASN A 64 6.82 21.97 -3.70
CA ASN A 64 6.46 22.35 -5.06
C ASN A 64 7.53 23.27 -5.69
N GLU A 65 7.33 23.66 -6.96
CA GLU A 65 8.29 24.52 -7.69
C GLU A 65 8.51 25.91 -7.05
N ALA A 66 7.62 26.33 -6.14
CA ALA A 66 7.72 27.58 -5.40
C ALA A 66 8.43 27.43 -4.04
N GLY A 67 8.87 26.23 -3.67
CA GLY A 67 9.47 25.95 -2.36
C GLY A 67 8.45 25.77 -1.24
N GLU A 68 7.16 25.59 -1.57
CA GLU A 68 6.09 25.42 -0.58
C GLU A 68 5.75 23.94 -0.40
N GLU A 69 5.66 23.50 0.86
CA GLU A 69 5.22 22.15 1.20
C GLU A 69 3.73 21.98 0.84
N THR A 70 3.46 21.06 -0.08
CA THR A 70 2.12 20.74 -0.57
C THR A 70 1.72 19.33 -0.13
N GLU A 71 0.50 19.18 0.39
CA GLU A 71 -0.08 17.90 0.76
C GLU A 71 -0.68 17.19 -0.46
N TYR A 72 -0.34 15.92 -0.63
CA TYR A 72 -0.86 15.03 -1.67
C TYR A 72 -1.59 13.84 -1.05
N LEU A 73 -2.81 13.61 -1.51
CA LEU A 73 -3.64 12.47 -1.12
C LEU A 73 -3.70 11.46 -2.27
N GLU A 74 -3.11 10.29 -2.05
CA GLU A 74 -3.19 9.17 -2.99
C GLU A 74 -4.24 8.17 -2.53
N HIS A 75 -5.22 7.84 -3.38
CA HIS A 75 -6.24 6.84 -3.06
C HIS A 75 -5.67 5.43 -3.17
N ILE A 76 -5.66 4.69 -2.05
CA ILE A 76 -5.07 3.36 -1.98
C ILE A 76 -6.12 2.26 -2.20
N MET A 77 -7.21 2.34 -1.45
CA MET A 77 -8.30 1.36 -1.48
C MET A 77 -9.53 1.89 -0.73
N ASN A 78 -10.68 1.25 -0.89
CA ASN A 78 -11.83 1.47 -0.02
C ASN A 78 -11.79 0.52 1.19
N GLU A 79 -12.40 0.92 2.30
CA GLU A 79 -12.59 0.08 3.48
C GLU A 79 -13.37 -1.19 3.09
N GLY A 80 -12.89 -2.35 3.52
CA GLY A 80 -13.48 -3.65 3.19
C GLY A 80 -13.06 -4.22 1.83
N GLU A 81 -12.30 -3.49 1.01
CA GLU A 81 -11.70 -4.07 -0.20
C GLU A 81 -10.52 -5.01 0.11
N HIS A 82 -10.10 -5.77 -0.89
CA HIS A 82 -8.95 -6.64 -0.74
C HIS A 82 -7.64 -5.86 -0.53
N LEU A 83 -6.92 -6.22 0.53
CA LEU A 83 -5.60 -5.67 0.87
C LEU A 83 -4.52 -5.90 -0.19
N VAL A 84 -4.79 -6.68 -1.24
CA VAL A 84 -3.91 -6.76 -2.41
C VAL A 84 -3.70 -5.40 -3.06
N LYS A 85 -4.66 -4.47 -2.97
CA LYS A 85 -4.51 -3.10 -3.47
C LYS A 85 -3.46 -2.34 -2.66
N PHE A 86 -3.56 -2.38 -1.33
CA PHE A 86 -2.56 -1.83 -0.43
C PHE A 86 -1.18 -2.46 -0.63
N ALA A 87 -1.10 -3.80 -0.70
CA ALA A 87 0.16 -4.49 -0.94
C ALA A 87 0.77 -4.08 -2.28
N ALA A 88 -0.02 -4.03 -3.35
CA ALA A 88 0.44 -3.61 -4.66
C ALA A 88 0.97 -2.17 -4.65
N TRP A 89 0.24 -1.24 -4.04
CA TRP A 89 0.70 0.14 -3.87
C TRP A 89 2.00 0.20 -3.06
N PHE A 90 2.07 -0.46 -1.90
CA PHE A 90 3.26 -0.44 -1.04
C PHE A 90 4.51 -0.90 -1.79
N PHE A 91 4.43 -2.03 -2.49
CA PHE A 91 5.58 -2.58 -3.22
C PHE A 91 5.92 -1.80 -4.49
N ASP A 92 4.95 -1.17 -5.14
CA ASP A 92 5.18 -0.30 -6.30
C ASP A 92 5.85 1.02 -5.86
N SER A 93 5.30 1.70 -4.85
CA SER A 93 5.79 3.00 -4.37
C SER A 93 7.14 2.93 -3.65
N MET A 94 7.39 1.85 -2.89
CA MET A 94 8.61 1.75 -2.07
C MET A 94 9.73 0.97 -2.75
N PHE A 95 9.41 0.08 -3.70
CA PHE A 95 10.37 -0.87 -4.27
C PHE A 95 10.27 -1.00 -5.80
N GLU A 96 9.43 -0.19 -6.47
CA GLU A 96 9.21 -0.23 -7.91
C GLU A 96 8.75 -1.60 -8.45
N VAL A 97 8.15 -2.42 -7.58
CA VAL A 97 7.58 -3.72 -7.98
C VAL A 97 6.23 -3.47 -8.61
N LYS A 98 6.11 -3.80 -9.90
CA LYS A 98 4.88 -3.62 -10.66
C LYS A 98 3.70 -4.24 -9.93
N ALA A 99 2.62 -3.50 -9.77
CA ALA A 99 1.38 -3.97 -9.16
C ALA A 99 0.93 -5.37 -9.66
N LYS A 100 1.07 -5.64 -10.97
CA LYS A 100 0.74 -6.96 -11.56
C LYS A 100 1.47 -8.12 -10.87
N ASP A 101 2.75 -7.94 -10.53
CA ASP A 101 3.59 -8.99 -9.94
C ASP A 101 3.14 -9.26 -8.49
N THR A 102 2.77 -8.22 -7.75
CA THR A 102 2.15 -8.35 -6.42
C THR A 102 0.80 -9.07 -6.48
N TYR A 103 -0.04 -8.76 -7.46
CA TYR A 103 -1.32 -9.47 -7.64
C TYR A 103 -1.11 -10.96 -7.97
N GLN A 104 -0.16 -11.25 -8.84
CA GLN A 104 0.21 -12.63 -9.17
C GLN A 104 0.72 -13.38 -7.93
N ALA A 105 1.58 -12.76 -7.13
CA ALA A 105 2.06 -13.29 -5.86
C ALA A 105 0.91 -13.57 -4.87
N ALA A 106 -0.13 -12.72 -4.84
CA ALA A 106 -1.33 -12.93 -4.04
C ALA A 106 -2.26 -14.05 -4.58
N GLY A 107 -1.96 -14.63 -5.74
CA GLY A 107 -2.86 -15.55 -6.45
C GLY A 107 -4.15 -14.87 -6.93
N LYS A 108 -4.11 -13.56 -7.21
CA LYS A 108 -5.25 -12.76 -7.63
C LYS A 108 -5.05 -12.21 -9.04
N THR A 109 -6.16 -12.01 -9.75
CA THR A 109 -6.13 -11.38 -11.07
C THR A 109 -6.02 -9.86 -10.93
N TYR A 110 -4.98 -9.27 -11.53
CA TYR A 110 -4.86 -7.82 -11.62
C TYR A 110 -5.91 -7.26 -12.57
N GLN A 111 -6.74 -6.34 -12.07
CA GLN A 111 -7.64 -5.53 -12.88
C GLN A 111 -7.06 -4.12 -12.90
N GLN A 112 -6.54 -3.73 -14.06
CA GLN A 112 -6.00 -2.38 -14.22
C GLN A 112 -7.14 -1.37 -13.98
N PRO A 113 -6.94 -0.37 -13.10
CA PRO A 113 -7.92 0.69 -12.94
C PRO A 113 -8.19 1.33 -14.30
N LYS A 114 -9.46 1.55 -14.64
CA LYS A 114 -9.79 2.34 -15.83
C LYS A 114 -9.18 3.72 -15.62
N ARG A 115 -8.38 4.19 -16.58
CA ARG A 115 -7.93 5.58 -16.61
C ARG A 115 -9.18 6.44 -16.77
N SER A 116 -9.58 7.12 -15.71
CA SER A 116 -10.60 8.16 -15.73
C SER A 116 -10.04 9.43 -16.36
#